data_AF-A0A024K6M4-F1
#
_entry.id   AF-A0A024K6M4-F1
#
_cell.length_a   1.000
_cell.length_b   1.000
_cell.length_c   1.000
_cell.angle_alpha   90.00
_cell.angle_beta   90.00
_cell.angle_gamma   90.00
#
_symmetry.space_group_name_H-M   'P 1'
#
loop_
_entity.id
_entity.type
_entity.pdbx_description
1 polymer ?
#
loop_
_entity_poly.entity_id
_entity_poly.type
_entity_poly.pdbx_seq_one_letter_code
_entity_poly.pdbx_strand_id
1 'polypeptide(L)'
;MLTAGLLGLVTYLIVNGLSQAFRPAGVDDDADSPGPALAVSKAGLTLFLYLEVLDAAFSFDGVTGAFAITSDPIVIALGLGLIGSMFVRSITIYLVQQQTLDRYVYLEHGAHWAIGALSLIMLVSIEQRYQIPELITASVGIVFIGAAFGWSLLRNRRVAEAA
;
A
#
# COMPACT_ATOMS: atom_id res chain seq x y z
N MET A 1 8.22 19.44 -23.40
CA MET A 1 6.85 19.70 -23.91
C MET A 1 6.37 18.57 -24.81
N LEU A 2 7.08 18.22 -25.89
CA LEU A 2 6.73 17.07 -26.76
C LEU A 2 6.72 15.72 -26.02
N THR A 3 7.68 15.48 -25.12
CA THR A 3 7.74 14.24 -24.33
C THR A 3 6.57 14.07 -23.37
N ALA A 4 6.12 15.16 -22.73
CA ALA A 4 4.95 15.16 -21.85
C ALA A 4 3.64 14.95 -22.63
N GLY A 5 3.52 15.54 -23.82
CA GLY A 5 2.38 15.30 -24.72
C GLY A 5 2.32 13.87 -25.24
N LEU A 6 3.48 13.29 -25.60
CA LEU A 6 3.58 11.89 -26.02
C LEU A 6 3.20 10.93 -24.88
N LEU A 7 3.71 11.16 -23.66
CA LEU A 7 3.34 10.35 -22.49
C LEU A 7 1.85 10.46 -22.17
N GLY A 8 1.27 11.67 -22.23
CA GLY A 8 -0.16 11.87 -22.03
C GLY A 8 -1.02 11.13 -23.06
N LEU A 9 -0.63 11.15 -24.34
CA LEU A 9 -1.30 10.40 -25.40
C LEU A 9 -1.22 8.88 -25.17
N VAL A 10 -0.05 8.38 -24.79
CA VAL A 10 0.15 6.96 -24.48
C VAL A 10 -0.70 6.54 -23.29
N THR A 11 -0.71 7.32 -22.20
CA THR A 11 -1.58 7.08 -21.04
C THR A 11 -3.06 7.09 -21.43
N TYR A 12 -3.49 8.07 -22.23
CA TYR A 12 -4.87 8.14 -22.72
C TYR A 12 -5.25 6.89 -23.53
N LEU A 13 -4.39 6.45 -24.45
CA LEU A 13 -4.64 5.24 -25.25
C LEU A 13 -4.72 3.98 -24.39
N ILE A 14 -3.83 3.84 -23.40
CA ILE A 14 -3.85 2.70 -22.47
C ILE A 14 -5.14 2.72 -21.63
N VAL A 15 -5.51 3.85 -21.03
CA VAL A 15 -6.73 3.98 -20.22
C VAL A 15 -7.97 3.71 -21.06
N ASN A 16 -8.04 4.27 -22.27
CA ASN A 16 -9.19 4.11 -23.14
C ASN A 16 -9.28 2.67 -23.69
N GLY A 17 -8.16 2.04 -24.02
CA GLY A 17 -8.10 0.62 -24.42
C GLY A 17 -8.51 -0.31 -23.28
N LEU A 18 -8.04 -0.04 -22.05
CA LEU A 18 -8.45 -0.79 -20.85
C LEU A 18 -9.94 -0.60 -20.58
N SER A 19 -10.44 0.64 -20.65
CA SER A 19 -11.87 0.95 -20.51
C SER A 19 -12.73 0.26 -21.56
N GLN A 20 -12.21 0.07 -22.77
CA GLN A 20 -12.91 -0.62 -23.86
C GLN A 20 -12.85 -2.14 -23.70
N ALA A 21 -11.75 -2.69 -23.19
CA ALA A 21 -11.65 -4.10 -22.80
C ALA A 21 -12.56 -4.45 -21.60
N PHE A 22 -12.81 -3.49 -20.71
CA PHE A 22 -13.78 -3.60 -19.62
C PHE A 22 -15.23 -3.23 -20.01
N ARG A 23 -15.45 -2.80 -21.26
CA ARG A 23 -16.80 -2.62 -21.83
C ARG A 23 -17.26 -3.96 -22.42
N PRO A 24 -18.50 -4.40 -22.14
CA PRO A 24 -19.00 -5.67 -22.68
C PRO A 24 -19.06 -5.64 -24.20
N ALA A 25 -18.67 -6.73 -24.85
CA ALA A 25 -19.09 -7.02 -26.21
C ALA A 25 -20.60 -7.32 -26.17
N GLY A 26 -21.45 -6.32 -26.42
CA GLY A 26 -22.91 -6.47 -26.41
C GLY A 26 -23.72 -5.30 -25.84
N VAL A 27 -23.13 -4.11 -25.62
CA VAL A 27 -23.91 -2.92 -25.20
C VAL A 27 -24.50 -2.14 -26.39
N ASP A 28 -24.29 -2.60 -27.63
CA ASP A 28 -24.80 -1.97 -28.85
C ASP A 28 -25.85 -2.81 -29.60
N ASP A 29 -26.55 -3.73 -28.93
CA ASP A 29 -27.81 -4.28 -29.46
C ASP A 29 -28.91 -4.20 -28.40
N ASP A 30 -30.08 -3.75 -28.85
CA ASP A 30 -31.26 -3.40 -28.06
C ASP A 30 -31.66 -4.42 -26.99
N ALA A 31 -32.13 -3.88 -25.85
CA ALA A 31 -32.99 -4.55 -24.86
C ALA A 31 -32.49 -5.86 -24.23
N ASP A 32 -31.56 -5.77 -23.26
CA ASP A 32 -31.75 -6.51 -22.01
C ASP A 32 -30.94 -5.89 -20.87
N SER A 33 -31.48 -5.97 -19.66
CA SER A 33 -30.81 -5.48 -18.46
C SER A 33 -29.47 -6.20 -18.31
N PRO A 34 -28.34 -5.55 -17.99
CA PRO A 34 -27.11 -6.28 -17.68
C PRO A 34 -27.43 -7.25 -16.54
N GLY A 35 -27.51 -8.54 -16.85
CA GLY A 35 -27.92 -9.55 -15.89
C GLY A 35 -27.06 -9.45 -14.63
N PRO A 36 -27.62 -9.66 -13.42
CA PRO A 36 -26.91 -9.50 -12.15
C PRO A 36 -25.56 -10.24 -12.12
N ALA A 37 -25.41 -11.32 -12.88
CA ALA A 37 -24.17 -12.07 -13.05
C ALA A 37 -23.00 -11.27 -13.67
N LEU A 38 -23.24 -10.42 -14.68
CA LEU A 38 -22.19 -9.61 -15.33
C LEU A 38 -21.72 -8.45 -14.45
N ALA A 39 -22.63 -7.85 -13.68
CA ALA A 39 -22.29 -6.81 -12.71
C ALA A 39 -21.46 -7.38 -11.54
N VAL A 40 -21.83 -8.56 -11.04
CA VAL A 40 -21.12 -9.25 -9.95
C VAL A 40 -19.74 -9.72 -10.39
N SER A 41 -19.58 -10.27 -11.60
CA SER A 41 -18.28 -10.72 -12.09
C SER A 41 -17.30 -9.56 -12.27
N LYS A 42 -17.77 -8.40 -12.76
CA LYS A 42 -16.95 -7.19 -12.89
C LYS A 42 -16.55 -6.62 -11.53
N ALA A 43 -17.48 -6.53 -10.59
CA ALA A 43 -17.18 -6.08 -9.23
C ALA A 43 -16.14 -7.00 -8.54
N GLY A 44 -16.29 -8.32 -8.71
CA GLY A 44 -15.33 -9.30 -8.21
C GLY A 44 -13.94 -9.18 -8.85
N LEU A 45 -13.86 -9.02 -10.17
CA LEU A 45 -12.59 -8.85 -10.89
C LEU A 45 -11.89 -7.53 -10.51
N THR A 46 -12.62 -6.43 -10.41
CA THR A 46 -12.05 -5.14 -10.00
C THR A 46 -11.54 -5.20 -8.55
N LEU A 47 -12.27 -5.84 -7.65
CA LEU A 47 -11.83 -6.03 -6.27
C LEU A 47 -10.59 -6.93 -6.19
N PHE A 48 -10.55 -8.02 -6.98
CA PHE A 48 -9.38 -8.89 -7.07
C PHE A 48 -8.13 -8.13 -7.53
N LEU A 49 -8.24 -7.40 -8.64
CA LEU A 49 -7.14 -6.57 -9.16
C LEU A 49 -6.72 -5.49 -8.15
N TYR A 50 -7.66 -4.87 -7.44
CA TYR A 50 -7.36 -3.90 -6.40
C TYR A 50 -6.52 -4.52 -5.27
N LEU A 51 -6.90 -5.70 -4.79
CA LEU A 51 -6.17 -6.40 -3.72
C LEU A 51 -4.78 -6.89 -4.17
N GLU A 52 -4.68 -7.44 -5.38
CA GLU A 52 -3.39 -7.87 -5.96
C GLU A 52 -2.44 -6.70 -6.17
N VAL A 53 -2.93 -5.56 -6.66
CA VAL A 53 -2.10 -4.34 -6.81
C VAL A 53 -1.61 -3.84 -5.45
N LEU A 54 -2.47 -3.91 -4.42
CA LEU A 54 -2.11 -3.52 -3.06
C LEU A 54 -1.01 -4.43 -2.49
N ASP A 55 -1.15 -5.75 -2.66
CA ASP A 55 -0.14 -6.74 -2.24
C ASP A 55 1.17 -6.61 -3.06
N ALA A 56 1.06 -6.33 -4.36
CA ALA A 56 2.21 -6.06 -5.23
C ALA A 56 2.96 -4.78 -4.84
N ALA A 57 2.26 -3.71 -4.46
CA ALA A 57 2.88 -2.47 -4.01
C ALA A 57 3.66 -2.68 -2.71
N PHE A 58 3.11 -3.42 -1.75
CA PHE A 58 3.79 -3.74 -0.49
C PHE A 58 4.97 -4.68 -0.67
N SER A 59 4.86 -5.69 -1.53
CA SER A 59 5.98 -6.58 -1.83
C SER A 59 7.08 -5.87 -2.62
N PHE A 60 6.75 -4.94 -3.53
CA PHE A 60 7.72 -4.15 -4.28
C PHE A 60 8.54 -3.22 -3.36
N ASP A 61 7.88 -2.47 -2.48
CA ASP A 61 8.56 -1.61 -1.50
C ASP A 61 9.43 -2.42 -0.53
N GLY A 62 8.94 -3.61 -0.11
CA GLY A 62 9.71 -4.54 0.70
C GLY A 62 11.02 -5.00 0.02
N VAL A 63 10.97 -5.32 -1.29
CA VAL A 63 12.15 -5.74 -2.06
C VAL A 63 13.15 -4.58 -2.22
N THR A 64 12.67 -3.37 -2.54
CA THR A 64 13.54 -2.18 -2.61
C THR A 64 14.21 -1.89 -1.27
N GLY A 65 13.49 -2.01 -0.15
CA GLY A 65 14.06 -1.87 1.19
C GLY A 65 15.08 -2.97 1.53
N ALA A 66 14.83 -4.22 1.13
CA ALA A 66 15.77 -5.32 1.37
C ALA A 66 17.08 -5.16 0.59
N PHE A 67 17.05 -4.54 -0.59
CA PHE A 67 18.26 -4.21 -1.36
C PHE A 67 19.19 -3.22 -0.66
N ALA A 68 18.69 -2.41 0.28
CA ALA A 68 19.54 -1.55 1.11
C ALA A 68 20.40 -2.35 2.10
N ILE A 69 19.99 -3.58 2.45
CA ILE A 69 20.68 -4.44 3.43
C ILE A 69 21.54 -5.49 2.74
N THR A 70 21.03 -6.13 1.69
CA THR A 70 21.72 -7.22 0.98
C THR A 70 21.43 -7.18 -0.51
N SER A 71 22.39 -7.56 -1.33
CA SER A 71 22.22 -7.65 -2.80
C SER A 71 21.97 -9.08 -3.28
N ASP A 72 21.89 -10.06 -2.39
CA ASP A 72 21.63 -11.46 -2.75
C ASP A 72 20.13 -11.68 -3.05
N PRO A 73 19.74 -11.93 -4.32
CA PRO A 73 18.34 -12.09 -4.70
C PRO A 73 17.69 -13.31 -4.05
N ILE A 74 18.47 -14.35 -3.72
CA ILE A 74 17.96 -15.58 -3.12
C ILE A 74 17.53 -15.32 -1.67
N VAL A 75 18.35 -14.57 -0.93
CA VAL A 75 18.03 -14.20 0.46
C VAL A 75 16.80 -13.30 0.51
N ILE A 76 16.69 -12.33 -0.41
CA ILE A 76 15.52 -11.44 -0.51
C ILE A 76 14.27 -12.24 -0.85
N ALA A 77 14.33 -13.13 -1.85
CA ALA A 77 13.20 -13.96 -2.27
C ALA A 77 12.72 -14.90 -1.16
N LEU A 78 13.63 -15.51 -0.39
CA LEU A 78 13.26 -16.36 0.76
C LEU A 78 12.68 -15.53 1.90
N GLY A 79 13.32 -14.40 2.24
CA GLY A 79 12.92 -13.54 3.36
C GLY A 79 11.57 -12.87 3.13
N LEU A 80 11.39 -12.20 1.99
CA LEU A 80 10.15 -11.48 1.68
C LEU A 80 9.08 -12.38 1.05
N GLY A 81 9.47 -13.33 0.20
CA GLY A 81 8.55 -14.20 -0.51
C GLY A 81 7.93 -15.26 0.40
N LEU A 82 8.74 -16.10 1.06
CA LEU A 82 8.23 -17.20 1.89
C LEU A 82 7.73 -16.70 3.25
N ILE A 83 8.52 -15.88 3.93
CA ILE A 83 8.25 -15.47 5.32
C ILE A 83 7.49 -14.15 5.35
N GLY A 84 7.98 -13.13 4.64
CA GLY A 84 7.43 -11.79 4.65
C GLY A 84 5.98 -11.73 4.16
N SER A 85 5.68 -12.32 3.01
CA SER A 85 4.33 -12.31 2.43
C SER A 85 3.32 -13.02 3.33
N MET A 86 3.68 -14.18 3.89
CA MET A 86 2.83 -14.92 4.83
C MET A 86 2.60 -14.13 6.13
N PHE A 87 3.63 -13.42 6.62
CA PHE A 87 3.51 -12.60 7.83
C PHE A 87 2.62 -11.37 7.61
N VAL A 88 2.85 -10.60 6.54
CA VAL A 88 2.02 -9.43 6.20
C VAL A 88 0.57 -9.86 5.93
N ARG A 89 0.36 -10.95 5.20
CA ARG A 89 -0.97 -11.51 4.92
C ARG A 89 -1.68 -11.98 6.18
N SER A 90 -0.98 -12.66 7.09
CA SER A 90 -1.59 -13.12 8.35
C SER A 90 -1.94 -11.95 9.28
N ILE A 91 -1.11 -10.91 9.34
CA ILE A 91 -1.41 -9.69 10.11
C ILE A 91 -2.64 -8.98 9.57
N THR A 92 -2.73 -8.76 8.26
CA THR A 92 -3.88 -8.07 7.67
C THR A 92 -5.17 -8.84 7.88
N ILE A 93 -5.16 -10.17 7.69
CA ILE A 93 -6.31 -11.03 7.97
C ILE A 93 -6.69 -10.97 9.46
N TYR A 94 -5.73 -11.08 10.37
CA TYR A 94 -5.97 -11.03 11.82
C TYR A 94 -6.58 -9.70 12.26
N LEU A 95 -6.06 -8.57 11.76
CA LEU A 95 -6.55 -7.23 12.09
C LEU A 95 -7.96 -6.97 11.55
N VAL A 96 -8.27 -7.47 10.35
CA VAL A 96 -9.63 -7.38 9.76
C VAL A 96 -10.63 -8.19 10.58
N GLN A 97 -10.26 -9.41 10.98
CA GLN A 97 -11.16 -10.29 11.73
C GLN A 97 -11.47 -9.78 13.14
N GLN A 98 -10.50 -9.16 13.81
CA GLN A 98 -10.64 -8.71 15.19
C GLN A 98 -11.44 -7.39 15.34
N GLN A 99 -11.79 -6.69 14.25
CA GLN A 99 -12.40 -5.35 14.28
C GLN A 99 -11.72 -4.37 15.27
N THR A 100 -10.45 -4.62 15.62
CA THR A 100 -9.72 -3.89 16.67
C THR A 100 -9.26 -2.51 16.24
N LEU A 101 -9.46 -2.15 14.97
CA LEU A 101 -9.16 -0.81 14.45
C LEU A 101 -9.85 0.30 15.26
N ASP A 102 -11.07 0.06 15.75
CA ASP A 102 -11.82 1.02 16.58
C ASP A 102 -11.18 1.27 17.96
N ARG A 103 -10.28 0.38 18.41
CA ARG A 103 -9.59 0.50 19.71
C ARG A 103 -8.27 1.26 19.63
N TYR A 104 -7.76 1.53 18.42
CA TYR A 104 -6.46 2.18 18.17
C TYR A 104 -6.61 3.55 17.47
N VAL A 105 -7.48 4.42 18.00
CA VAL A 105 -7.80 5.77 17.47
C VAL A 105 -6.55 6.66 17.21
N TYR A 106 -5.48 6.48 17.98
CA TYR A 106 -4.24 7.28 17.83
C TYR A 106 -3.23 6.71 16.85
N LEU A 107 -3.40 5.45 16.41
CA LEU A 107 -2.47 4.81 15.48
C LEU A 107 -2.62 5.38 14.07
N GLU A 108 -3.84 5.73 13.67
CA GLU A 108 -4.12 6.39 12.38
C GLU A 108 -3.38 7.72 12.26
N HIS A 109 -3.46 8.56 13.30
CA HIS A 109 -2.77 9.85 13.32
C HIS A 109 -1.24 9.67 13.30
N GLY A 110 -0.72 8.71 14.07
CA GLY A 110 0.70 8.38 14.07
C GLY A 110 1.23 7.96 12.70
N ALA A 111 0.45 7.18 11.94
CA ALA A 111 0.81 6.78 10.58
C ALA A 111 0.88 7.99 9.63
N HIS A 112 -0.08 8.92 9.72
CA HIS A 112 -0.05 10.15 8.91
C HIS A 112 1.17 11.03 9.24
N TRP A 113 1.51 11.20 10.53
CA TRP A 113 2.71 11.94 10.94
C TRP A 113 4.00 11.29 10.45
N ALA A 114 4.08 9.95 10.46
CA ALA A 114 5.23 9.22 9.95
C ALA A 114 5.41 9.44 8.44
N ILE A 115 4.34 9.34 7.65
CA ILE A 115 4.36 9.58 6.19
C ILE A 115 4.82 11.02 5.89
N GLY A 116 4.27 12.02 6.61
CA GLY A 116 4.66 13.41 6.45
C GLY A 116 6.14 13.67 6.76
N ALA A 117 6.66 13.09 7.85
CA ALA A 117 8.06 13.23 8.24
C ALA A 117 9.01 12.55 7.23
N LEU A 118 8.68 11.34 6.79
CA LEU A 118 9.46 10.60 5.78
C LEU A 118 9.46 11.32 4.44
N SER A 119 8.32 11.85 3.99
CA SER A 119 8.22 12.62 2.75
C SER A 119 9.13 13.86 2.79
N LEU A 120 9.15 14.58 3.92
CA LEU A 120 10.02 15.75 4.08
C LEU A 120 11.50 15.35 4.08
N ILE A 121 11.88 14.27 4.77
CA ILE A 121 13.26 13.76 4.79
C ILE A 121 13.69 13.33 3.39
N MET A 122 12.84 12.60 2.66
CA MET A 122 13.08 12.21 1.27
C MET A 122 13.24 13.43 0.36
N LEU A 123 12.42 14.46 0.53
CA LEU A 123 12.52 15.71 -0.24
C LEU A 123 13.84 16.45 0.02
N VAL A 124 14.28 16.53 1.28
CA VAL A 124 15.56 17.14 1.66
C VAL A 124 16.74 16.31 1.15
N SER A 125 16.61 14.98 1.14
CA SER A 125 17.63 14.05 0.66
C SER A 125 17.89 14.13 -0.86
N ILE A 126 17.06 14.81 -1.63
CA ILE A 126 17.30 15.06 -3.07
C ILE A 126 18.52 15.98 -3.27
N GLU A 127 18.80 16.89 -2.32
CA GLU A 127 19.98 17.75 -2.36
C GLU A 127 21.22 16.93 -1.92
N GLN A 128 22.00 16.44 -2.89
CA GLN A 128 23.21 15.60 -2.71
C GLN A 128 24.29 16.14 -1.77
N ARG A 129 24.18 17.36 -1.26
CA ARG A 129 25.06 17.94 -0.24
C ARG A 129 24.82 17.37 1.17
N TYR A 130 23.66 16.79 1.42
CA TYR A 130 23.33 16.14 2.68
C TYR A 130 23.03 14.66 2.41
N GLN A 131 24.08 13.83 2.36
CA GLN A 131 23.90 12.39 2.48
C GLN A 131 23.42 12.08 3.90
N ILE A 132 22.10 12.05 4.09
CA ILE A 132 21.51 11.55 5.32
C ILE A 132 21.71 10.04 5.31
N PRO A 133 22.39 9.46 6.31
CA PRO A 133 22.54 8.02 6.42
C PRO A 133 21.17 7.36 6.43
N GLU A 134 20.99 6.31 5.64
CA GLU A 134 19.72 5.56 5.55
C GLU A 134 19.25 5.07 6.92
N LEU A 135 20.19 4.73 7.81
CA LEU A 135 19.94 4.41 9.22
C LEU A 135 19.20 5.53 9.96
N ILE A 136 19.53 6.80 9.71
CA ILE A 136 18.86 7.95 10.34
C ILE A 136 17.44 8.08 9.78
N THR A 137 17.29 7.99 8.47
CA THR A 137 15.97 8.06 7.82
C THR A 137 15.04 6.92 8.27
N ALA A 138 15.56 5.69 8.31
CA ALA A 138 14.83 4.51 8.77
C ALA A 138 14.48 4.60 10.26
N SER A 139 15.40 5.10 11.09
CA SER A 139 15.15 5.24 12.53
C SER A 139 14.10 6.30 12.86
N VAL A 140 13.99 7.39 12.08
CA VAL A 140 12.89 8.35 12.25
C VAL A 140 11.53 7.67 12.05
N GLY A 141 11.38 6.85 11.01
CA GLY A 141 10.15 6.07 10.79
C GLY A 141 9.82 5.15 11.98
N ILE A 142 10.81 4.40 12.47
CA ILE A 142 10.66 3.52 13.64
C ILE A 142 10.24 4.31 14.89
N VAL A 143 10.84 5.48 15.14
CA VAL A 143 10.52 6.31 16.30
C VAL A 143 9.08 6.82 16.24
N PHE A 144 8.63 7.34 15.10
CA PHE A 144 7.25 7.85 14.96
C PHE A 144 6.20 6.74 15.09
N ILE A 145 6.40 5.62 14.39
CA ILE A 145 5.47 4.48 14.45
C ILE A 145 5.49 3.85 15.85
N GLY A 146 6.67 3.65 16.44
CA GLY A 146 6.83 3.08 17.78
C GLY A 146 6.24 3.97 18.87
N ALA A 147 6.42 5.29 18.78
CA ALA A 147 5.83 6.25 19.72
C ALA A 147 4.29 6.25 19.62
N ALA A 148 3.74 6.24 18.39
CA ALA A 148 2.30 6.17 18.18
C ALA A 148 1.69 4.86 18.69
N PHE A 149 2.36 3.73 18.42
CA PHE A 149 1.95 2.42 18.91
C PHE A 149 2.01 2.34 20.44
N GLY A 150 3.12 2.79 21.05
CA GLY A 150 3.29 2.82 22.50
C GLY A 150 2.26 3.70 23.20
N TRP A 151 1.98 4.88 22.65
CA TRP A 151 0.95 5.78 23.17
C TRP A 151 -0.45 5.17 23.10
N SER A 152 -0.74 4.47 21.99
CA SER A 152 -2.02 3.77 21.82
C SER A 152 -2.16 2.60 22.80
N LEU A 153 -1.09 1.82 23.03
CA LEU A 153 -1.10 0.70 23.98
C LEU A 153 -1.26 1.18 25.42
N LEU A 154 -0.52 2.23 25.82
CA LEU A 154 -0.61 2.84 27.15
C LEU A 154 -2.02 3.36 27.44
N ARG A 155 -2.66 3.97 26.45
CA ARG A 155 -4.04 4.44 26.60
C ARG A 155 -5.05 3.30 26.65
N ASN A 156 -4.89 2.27 25.81
CA ASN A 156 -5.76 1.10 25.84
C ASN A 156 -5.70 0.38 27.21
N ARG A 157 -4.51 0.32 27.83
CA ARG A 157 -4.34 -0.22 29.19
C ARG A 157 -4.98 0.67 30.26
N ARG A 158 -4.84 1.99 30.18
CA ARG A 158 -5.49 2.94 31.12
C ARG A 158 -7.01 2.94 31.03
N VAL A 159 -7.57 2.73 29.84
CA VAL A 159 -9.02 2.60 29.64
C VAL A 159 -9.51 1.24 30.15
N ALA A 160 -8.71 0.17 30.02
CA ALA A 160 -9.03 -1.15 30.57
C ALA A 160 -8.92 -1.24 32.10
N GLU A 161 -8.04 -0.46 32.75
CA GLU A 161 -7.96 -0.35 34.22
C GLU A 161 -9.06 0.55 34.83
N ALA A 162 -9.72 1.37 34.02
CA ALA A 162 -10.80 2.27 34.46
C ALA A 162 -12.21 1.69 34.25
N ALA A 163 -12.33 0.46 33.72
CA ALA A 163 -13.57 -0.27 33.49
C ALA A 163 -13.64 -1.50 34.40
#